data_AF-A0A963G9M5-F1
#
_entry.id   AF-A0A963G9M5-F1
#
_cell.length_a   1.000
_cell.length_b   1.000
_cell.length_c   1.000
_cell.angle_alpha   90.00
_cell.angle_beta   90.00
_cell.angle_gamma   90.00
#
_symmetry.space_group_name_H-M   'P 1'
#
loop_
_entity.id
_entity.type
_entity.pdbx_description
1 polymer ?
#
loop_
_entity_poly.entity_id
_entity_poly.type
_entity_poly.pdbx_seq_one_letter_code
_entity_poly.pdbx_strand_id
1 'polypeptide(L)' 'MIESRGHARLSVTNHVADDELVAEVFYVDPSGEVDGAPLRAQPLAAGVTLCLSLARGQVLVVRRPADAPAAQSSEEVA' A
#
# COMPACT_ATOMS: atom_id res chain seq x y z
N MET A 1 -19.36 -9.92 23.55
CA MET A 1 -19.54 -9.33 22.20
C MET A 1 -18.16 -9.40 21.55
N ILE A 2 -17.93 -10.33 20.63
CA ILE A 2 -16.63 -10.47 19.97
C ILE A 2 -16.66 -9.50 18.80
N GLU A 3 -16.03 -8.35 18.94
CA GLU A 3 -15.74 -7.50 17.80
C GLU A 3 -14.84 -8.29 16.86
N SER A 4 -15.41 -8.83 15.78
CA SER A 4 -14.61 -9.28 14.66
C SER A 4 -13.80 -8.06 14.23
N ARG A 5 -12.50 -8.08 14.51
CA ARG A 5 -11.56 -7.12 13.91
C ARG A 5 -11.61 -7.41 12.41
N GLY A 6 -12.51 -6.71 11.72
CA GLY A 6 -12.78 -6.94 10.31
C GLY A 6 -11.50 -6.63 9.54
N HIS A 7 -10.83 -7.69 9.07
CA HIS A 7 -9.70 -7.58 8.19
C HIS A 7 -10.15 -7.97 6.79
N ALA A 8 -9.90 -7.11 5.81
CA ALA A 8 -10.06 -7.47 4.40
C ALA A 8 -8.77 -8.13 3.93
N ARG A 9 -8.88 -9.36 3.42
CA ARG A 9 -7.75 -10.07 2.82
C ARG A 9 -7.76 -9.85 1.32
N LEU A 10 -6.65 -9.34 0.79
CA LEU A 10 -6.51 -8.98 -0.61
C LEU A 10 -5.27 -9.64 -1.20
N SER A 11 -5.37 -10.02 -2.47
CA SER A 11 -4.26 -10.49 -3.28
C SER A 11 -4.18 -9.64 -4.54
N VAL A 12 -3.02 -9.08 -4.84
CA VAL A 12 -2.77 -8.32 -6.07
C VAL A 12 -1.60 -8.92 -6.83
N THR A 13 -1.76 -9.08 -8.14
CA THR A 13 -0.73 -9.64 -9.03
C THR A 13 -0.44 -8.64 -10.13
N ASN A 14 0.83 -8.32 -10.34
CA ASN A 14 1.22 -7.48 -11.48
C ASN A 14 1.42 -8.37 -12.71
N HIS A 15 0.57 -8.21 -13.72
CA HIS A 15 0.67 -8.93 -14.99
C HIS A 15 1.37 -8.13 -16.10
N VAL A 16 1.75 -6.89 -15.83
CA VAL A 16 2.41 -6.02 -16.81
C VAL A 16 3.91 -6.33 -16.79
N ALA A 17 4.40 -6.88 -17.89
CA ALA A 17 5.83 -7.09 -18.09
C ALA A 17 6.55 -5.73 -18.11
N ASP A 18 7.73 -5.67 -17.49
CA ASP A 18 8.63 -4.51 -17.46
C ASP A 18 8.13 -3.26 -16.71
N ASP A 19 6.92 -3.27 -16.13
CA ASP A 19 6.45 -2.22 -15.22
C ASP A 19 6.84 -2.54 -13.78
N GLU A 20 7.73 -1.72 -13.20
CA GLU A 20 7.94 -1.68 -11.76
C GLU A 20 6.75 -0.94 -11.13
N LEU A 21 5.91 -1.68 -10.39
CA LEU A 21 4.84 -1.09 -9.58
C LEU A 21 5.26 -1.04 -8.12
N VAL A 22 4.66 -0.13 -7.37
CA VAL A 22 4.74 -0.09 -5.91
C VAL A 22 3.33 -0.27 -5.38
N ALA A 23 3.21 -1.17 -4.41
CA ALA A 23 1.99 -1.40 -3.64
C ALA A 23 2.15 -0.73 -2.28
N GLU A 24 1.28 0.22 -1.97
CA GLU A 24 1.33 1.04 -0.77
C GLU A 24 0.03 0.96 0.04
N VAL A 25 0.18 0.87 1.35
CA VAL A 25 -0.95 0.85 2.27
C VAL A 25 -1.03 2.17 3.01
N PHE A 26 -2.19 2.82 2.97
CA PHE A 26 -2.46 4.08 3.64
C PHE A 26 -3.59 3.95 4.64
N TYR A 27 -3.68 4.89 5.57
CA TYR A 27 -4.95 5.17 6.24
C TYR A 27 -5.79 6.08 5.35
N VAL A 28 -7.11 5.86 5.40
CA VAL A 28 -8.09 6.79 4.87
C VAL A 28 -8.93 7.32 6.01
N ASP A 29 -9.25 8.60 5.89
CA ASP A 29 -10.19 9.24 6.79
C ASP A 29 -11.65 8.81 6.46
N PRO A 30 -12.64 9.21 7.28
CA PRO A 30 -14.05 8.90 7.00
C PRO A 30 -14.62 9.52 5.72
N SER A 31 -13.94 10.51 5.12
CA SER A 31 -14.31 11.11 3.83
C SER A 31 -13.74 10.31 2.64
N GLY A 32 -12.82 9.37 2.91
CA GLY A 32 -12.20 8.49 1.91
C GLY A 32 -10.87 9.03 1.39
N GLU A 33 -10.37 10.14 1.92
CA GLU A 33 -9.11 10.74 1.52
C GLU A 33 -7.93 10.03 2.18
N VAL A 34 -6.83 9.90 1.43
CA VAL A 34 -5.58 9.32 1.93
C VAL A 34 -4.91 10.29 2.88
N ASP A 35 -4.64 9.83 4.10
CA ASP A 35 -4.00 10.63 5.15
C ASP A 35 -2.53 10.24 5.30
N GLY A 36 -1.64 11.22 5.11
CA GLY A 36 -0.22 11.11 5.44
C GLY A 36 0.63 10.19 4.53
N ALA A 37 1.70 9.65 5.13
CA ALA A 37 2.66 8.78 4.47
C ALA A 37 2.17 7.32 4.43
N PRO A 38 2.63 6.50 3.46
CA PRO A 38 2.27 5.09 3.42
C PRO A 38 2.77 4.37 4.68
N LEU A 39 1.88 3.59 5.30
CA LEU A 39 2.20 2.69 6.42
C LEU A 39 3.15 1.57 5.99
N ARG A 40 3.04 1.16 4.73
CA ARG A 40 3.87 0.16 4.09
C ARG A 40 3.97 0.50 2.62
N ALA A 41 5.17 0.40 2.07
CA ALA A 41 5.43 0.44 0.64
C ALA A 41 6.25 -0.80 0.27
N GLN A 42 5.87 -1.48 -0.79
CA GLN A 42 6.59 -2.66 -1.26
C GLN A 42 6.60 -2.71 -2.79
N PRO A 43 7.75 -3.01 -3.41
CA PRO A 43 7.82 -3.20 -4.85
C PRO A 43 6.97 -4.41 -5.25
N LEU A 44 6.29 -4.28 -6.38
CA LEU A 44 5.44 -5.30 -6.98
C LEU A 44 5.94 -5.57 -8.40
N ALA A 45 6.91 -6.48 -8.50
CA ALA A 45 7.47 -6.91 -9.77
C ALA A 45 6.46 -7.72 -10.62
N ALA A 46 6.68 -7.74 -11.93
CA ALA A 46 5.88 -8.53 -12.86
C ALA A 46 5.85 -10.01 -12.47
N GLY A 47 4.67 -10.63 -12.54
CA GLY A 47 4.41 -12.02 -12.16
C GLY A 47 4.35 -12.29 -10.65
N VAL A 48 4.67 -11.31 -9.80
CA VAL A 48 4.60 -11.46 -8.34
C VAL A 48 3.17 -11.22 -7.85
N THR A 49 2.75 -12.03 -6.86
CA THR A 49 1.50 -11.82 -6.14
C THR A 49 1.79 -11.39 -4.71
N LEU A 50 1.20 -10.27 -4.29
CA LEU A 50 1.25 -9.78 -2.91
C LEU A 50 -0.06 -10.11 -2.21
N CYS A 51 0.05 -10.74 -1.04
CA CYS A 51 -1.07 -11.06 -0.17
C CYS A 51 -1.02 -10.19 1.07
N LEU A 52 -2.08 -9.41 1.31
CA LEU A 52 -2.14 -8.40 2.37
C LEU A 52 -3.44 -8.56 3.18
N SER A 53 -3.37 -8.19 4.45
CA SER A 53 -4.54 -8.04 5.32
C SER A 53 -4.67 -6.57 5.68
N LEU A 54 -5.72 -5.91 5.20
CA LEU A 54 -6.03 -4.52 5.52
C LEU A 54 -6.94 -4.46 6.74
N ALA A 55 -6.59 -3.61 7.71
CA ALA A 55 -7.47 -3.25 8.81
C ALA A 55 -8.53 -2.23 8.37
N ARG A 56 -9.53 -2.01 9.21
CA ARG A 56 -10.52 -0.95 8.97
C ARG A 56 -9.83 0.41 8.85
N GLY A 57 -10.25 1.19 7.85
CA GLY A 57 -9.65 2.49 7.54
C GLY A 57 -8.34 2.40 6.78
N GLN A 58 -7.91 1.22 6.33
CA GLN A 58 -6.76 1.08 5.46
C GLN A 58 -7.16 0.83 4.00
N VAL A 59 -6.38 1.36 3.07
CA VAL A 59 -6.53 1.12 1.63
C VAL A 59 -5.21 0.73 1.01
N LEU A 60 -5.29 -0.01 -0.09
CA LEU A 60 -4.15 -0.35 -0.94
C LEU A 60 -4.18 0.52 -2.19
N VAL A 61 -3.07 1.22 -2.45
CA VAL A 61 -2.83 1.96 -3.69
C VAL A 61 -1.71 1.26 -4.44
N VAL A 62 -1.92 0.99 -5.73
CA VAL A 62 -0.90 0.42 -6.61
C VAL A 62 -0.64 1.41 -7.74
N ARG A 63 0.61 1.79 -7.92
CA ARG A 63 1.01 2.82 -8.88
C ARG A 63 2.45 2.64 -9.33
N ARG A 64 2.88 3.43 -10.31
CA ARG A 64 4.27 3.49 -10.74
C ARG A 64 5.10 4.35 -9.77
N PRO A 65 6.39 4.03 -9.55
CA PRO A 65 7.29 4.79 -8.68
C PRO A 65 7.39 6.28 -9.02
N ALA A 66 7.32 6.65 -10.31
CA ALA A 66 7.35 8.05 -10.74
C ALA A 66 6.11 8.84 -10.31
N ASP A 67 4.99 8.14 -10.07
CA ASP A 67 3.74 8.72 -9.55
C ASP A 67 3.68 8.65 -8.01
N ALA A 68 4.76 8.19 -7.35
CA ALA A 68 4.89 8.23 -5.90
C ALA A 68 5.45 9.58 -5.44
N PRO A 69 4.76 10.36 -4.55
CA PRO A 69 5.45 11.39 -3.81
C PRO A 69 6.59 10.69 -3.11
N ALA A 70 7.81 11.18 -3.33
CA ALA A 70 9.02 10.61 -2.75
C ALA A 70 8.74 10.27 -1.30
N ALA A 71 8.74 8.99 -0.96
CA ALA A 71 8.77 8.57 0.43
C ALA A 71 9.98 9.32 1.00
N GLN A 72 9.74 10.30 1.84
CA GLN A 72 10.81 11.02 2.51
C GLN A 72 11.45 9.97 3.41
N SER A 73 12.48 9.31 2.87
CA SER A 73 13.47 8.61 3.65
C SER A 73 13.97 9.66 4.63
N SER A 74 13.54 9.55 5.88
CA SER A 74 14.19 10.23 6.99
C SER A 74 15.64 9.76 6.94
N GLU A 75 16.49 10.57 6.32
CA GLU A 75 17.92 10.47 6.44
C GLU A 75 18.23 10.88 7.89
N GLU A 76 18.13 9.90 8.79
CA GLU A 76 18.79 9.95 10.09
C GLU A 76 20.29 9.77 9.83
N VAL A 77 21.06 10.86 9.78
CA VAL A 77 22.51 10.81 9.98
C VAL A 77 23.00 12.07 10.72
N ALA A 78 23.36 11.82 11.99
CA ALA A 78 24.36 12.49 12.85
C ALA A 78 24.21 13.97 13.24
#